data_AF-A0A2G6IWM1-F1
#
_entry.id   AF-A0A2G6IWM1-F1
#
_cell.length_a   1.000
_cell.length_b   1.000
_cell.length_c   1.000
_cell.angle_alpha   90.00
_cell.angle_beta   90.00
_cell.angle_gamma   90.00
#
_symmetry.space_group_name_H-M   'P 1'
#
loop_
_entity.id
_entity.type
_entity.pdbx_description
1 polymer ?
#
loop_
_entity_poly.entity_id
_entity_poly.type
_entity_poly.pdbx_seq_one_letter_code
_entity_poly.pdbx_strand_id
1 'polypeptide(L)'
;MNKAEDIRDEDSLRAWLVTQPREVSVLIASRAALRVMPLWADYCLFDDGRTRDVTPVPVLWANLASVVAAISPTDEMNATADRAAEYASGFIDLYPVDFSASIASNAVASASAASASSSRIDAFIAAIDAVAAVCNATTADADAFWLAVRADVRAIEAGADVASTPLWPGKGPEANPLSDLWHKVASKGFTPGSPYDFWRRWYETHLDPARHPPMPFDMLKDIALIDSKIWECTPEDLAAEIARIEARYGAARKAVEASDMSREAGGGPELADESGSDSAGRAAPAQVQKVKVALGENRRTLPPTIDAVQQFILLEIKRWQTSNELNAKVPDECKRQVENYVAMYDALEGIRAQIPATGDPTDENAEEVISLGRLYLEKYKTIPREKSTHIVEGTMVFATAALTWGLGLGPMAGAAIGALTFARPDANTILSAAKEFTRSETSGA
;
A
#
# COMPACT_ATOMS: atom_id res chain seq x y z
N MET A 1 -2.68 -11.85 -27.15
CA MET A 1 -2.79 -10.99 -25.97
C MET A 1 -2.29 -9.63 -26.42
N ASN A 2 -3.14 -8.60 -26.37
CA ASN A 2 -2.70 -7.25 -26.73
C ASN A 2 -1.55 -6.86 -25.80
N LYS A 3 -0.50 -6.25 -26.36
CA LYS A 3 0.56 -5.62 -25.57
C LYS A 3 0.26 -4.14 -25.45
N ALA A 4 0.97 -3.44 -24.57
CA ALA A 4 0.81 -2.00 -24.41
C ALA A 4 0.96 -1.20 -25.73
N GLU A 5 1.75 -1.70 -26.68
CA GLU A 5 1.95 -1.07 -28.00
C GLU A 5 0.72 -1.16 -28.93
N ASP A 6 -0.21 -2.08 -28.65
CA ASP A 6 -1.42 -2.29 -29.43
C ASP A 6 -2.60 -1.42 -28.97
N ILE A 7 -2.47 -0.74 -27.82
CA ILE A 7 -3.54 0.09 -27.24
C ILE A 7 -3.61 1.45 -27.94
N ARG A 8 -4.69 1.68 -28.68
CA ARG A 8 -4.93 2.91 -29.46
C ARG A 8 -6.22 3.62 -29.08
N ASP A 9 -7.14 2.90 -28.46
CA ASP A 9 -8.52 3.29 -28.26
C ASP A 9 -9.14 2.49 -27.11
N GLU A 10 -10.41 2.78 -26.85
CA GLU A 10 -11.25 2.11 -25.87
C GLU A 10 -11.25 0.58 -26.03
N ASP A 11 -11.48 0.10 -27.25
CA ASP A 11 -11.65 -1.33 -27.54
C ASP A 11 -10.36 -2.12 -27.30
N SER A 12 -9.24 -1.58 -27.74
CA SER A 12 -7.92 -2.20 -27.54
C SER A 12 -7.49 -2.18 -26.07
N LEU A 13 -7.83 -1.13 -25.30
CA LEU A 13 -7.64 -1.09 -23.85
C LEU A 13 -8.55 -2.09 -23.13
N ARG A 14 -9.82 -2.18 -23.51
CA ARG A 14 -10.79 -3.15 -22.97
C ARG A 14 -10.31 -4.57 -23.13
N ALA A 15 -9.85 -4.91 -24.34
CA ALA A 15 -9.28 -6.23 -24.64
C ALA A 15 -8.04 -6.56 -23.80
N TRP A 16 -7.30 -5.55 -23.34
CA TRP A 16 -6.19 -5.72 -22.40
C TRP A 16 -6.67 -5.86 -20.95
N LEU A 17 -7.57 -4.98 -20.48
CA LEU A 17 -8.07 -4.97 -19.10
C LEU A 17 -8.81 -6.25 -18.71
N VAL A 18 -9.49 -6.93 -19.66
CA VAL A 18 -10.13 -8.23 -19.38
C VAL A 18 -9.16 -9.33 -18.95
N THR A 19 -7.86 -9.17 -19.21
CA THR A 19 -6.83 -10.13 -18.78
C THR A 19 -6.14 -9.72 -17.48
N GLN A 20 -6.52 -8.58 -16.88
CA GLN A 20 -5.85 -8.01 -15.72
C GLN A 20 -6.65 -8.19 -14.43
N PRO A 21 -5.99 -8.16 -13.26
CA PRO A 21 -6.67 -8.04 -11.97
C PRO A 21 -7.49 -6.74 -11.86
N ARG A 22 -8.47 -6.71 -10.95
CA ARG A 22 -9.35 -5.54 -10.72
C ARG A 22 -8.52 -4.29 -10.39
N GLU A 23 -7.49 -4.47 -9.57
CA GLU A 23 -6.63 -3.41 -9.04
C GLU A 23 -5.95 -2.63 -10.17
N VAL A 24 -5.62 -3.31 -11.27
CA VAL A 24 -5.07 -2.69 -12.47
C VAL A 24 -6.09 -1.77 -13.14
N SER A 25 -7.36 -2.19 -13.23
CA SER A 25 -8.43 -1.37 -13.80
C SER A 25 -8.68 -0.11 -12.95
N VAL A 26 -8.68 -0.27 -11.62
CA VAL A 26 -8.80 0.86 -10.67
C VAL A 26 -7.64 1.83 -10.82
N LEU A 27 -6.41 1.34 -10.94
CA LEU A 27 -5.23 2.18 -11.07
C LEU A 27 -5.23 2.98 -12.38
N ILE A 28 -5.59 2.36 -13.50
CA ILE A 28 -5.69 3.03 -14.80
C ILE A 28 -6.78 4.10 -14.79
N ALA A 29 -7.97 3.79 -14.25
CA ALA A 29 -9.07 4.75 -14.15
C ALA A 29 -8.74 5.91 -13.20
N SER A 30 -8.13 5.62 -12.04
CA SER A 30 -7.68 6.66 -11.11
C SER A 30 -6.70 7.63 -11.78
N ARG A 31 -5.70 7.11 -12.50
CA ARG A 31 -4.72 7.93 -13.22
C ARG A 31 -5.35 8.73 -14.37
N ALA A 32 -6.30 8.16 -15.10
CA ALA A 32 -7.07 8.91 -16.09
C ALA A 32 -7.85 10.07 -15.46
N ALA A 33 -8.52 9.84 -14.33
CA ALA A 33 -9.21 10.89 -13.58
C ALA A 33 -8.26 12.01 -13.14
N LEU A 34 -7.07 11.65 -12.63
CA LEU A 34 -6.05 12.62 -12.23
C LEU A 34 -5.56 13.46 -13.41
N ARG A 35 -5.46 12.91 -14.63
CA ARG A 35 -5.02 13.65 -15.83
C ARG A 35 -5.92 14.83 -16.16
N VAL A 36 -7.22 14.73 -15.90
CA VAL A 36 -8.19 15.82 -16.15
C VAL A 36 -8.59 16.57 -14.88
N MET A 37 -8.04 16.22 -13.71
CA MET A 37 -8.31 16.91 -12.44
C MET A 37 -8.05 18.42 -12.50
N PRO A 38 -6.99 18.94 -13.15
CA PRO A 38 -6.80 20.39 -13.26
C PRO A 38 -7.98 21.14 -13.93
N LEU A 39 -8.68 20.52 -14.89
CA LEU A 39 -9.88 21.10 -15.51
C LEU A 39 -11.03 21.20 -14.51
N TRP A 40 -11.25 20.14 -13.74
CA TRP A 40 -12.27 20.12 -12.70
C TRP A 40 -11.97 21.13 -11.59
N ALA A 41 -10.73 21.17 -11.10
CA ALA A 41 -10.32 22.13 -10.09
C ALA A 41 -10.42 23.58 -10.57
N ASP A 42 -10.10 23.86 -11.83
CA ASP A 42 -10.26 25.20 -12.40
C ASP A 42 -11.72 25.65 -12.38
N TYR A 43 -12.63 24.79 -12.82
CA TYR A 43 -14.07 25.04 -12.81
C TYR A 43 -14.59 25.33 -11.39
N CYS A 44 -14.24 24.48 -10.42
CA CYS A 44 -14.69 24.63 -9.04
C CYS A 44 -14.18 25.93 -8.39
N LEU A 45 -12.96 26.37 -8.70
CA LEU A 45 -12.30 27.44 -7.95
C LEU A 45 -12.45 28.83 -8.57
N PHE A 46 -12.60 28.92 -9.89
CA PHE A 46 -12.52 30.19 -10.61
C PHE A 46 -13.69 30.47 -11.55
N ASP A 47 -14.39 29.45 -12.03
CA ASP A 47 -15.51 29.62 -12.95
C ASP A 47 -16.85 29.57 -12.19
N ASP A 48 -17.92 29.32 -12.93
CA ASP A 48 -19.29 29.14 -12.43
C ASP A 48 -19.39 28.18 -11.25
N GLY A 49 -18.52 27.16 -11.18
CA GLY A 49 -18.47 26.20 -10.07
C GLY A 49 -18.28 26.90 -8.72
N ARG A 50 -17.46 27.95 -8.67
CA ARG A 50 -17.25 28.74 -7.46
C ARG A 50 -18.54 29.42 -6.99
N THR A 51 -19.32 29.95 -7.93
CA THR A 51 -20.59 30.64 -7.62
C THR A 51 -21.69 29.69 -7.16
N ARG A 52 -21.55 28.40 -7.52
CA ARG A 52 -22.48 27.32 -7.17
C ARG A 52 -22.03 26.53 -5.95
N ASP A 53 -20.95 26.94 -5.30
CA ASP A 53 -20.34 26.26 -4.14
C ASP A 53 -19.89 24.82 -4.46
N VAL A 54 -19.52 24.59 -5.72
CA VAL A 54 -18.97 23.32 -6.19
C VAL A 54 -17.51 23.22 -5.73
N THR A 55 -17.16 22.14 -5.05
CA THR A 55 -15.79 21.91 -4.58
C THR A 55 -15.18 20.69 -5.26
N PRO A 56 -13.84 20.62 -5.39
CA PRO A 56 -13.19 19.45 -5.98
C PRO A 56 -13.13 18.23 -5.03
N VAL A 57 -13.43 18.43 -3.74
CA VAL A 57 -13.24 17.43 -2.67
C VAL A 57 -13.95 16.10 -2.90
N PRO A 58 -15.26 16.05 -3.26
CA PRO A 58 -15.97 14.78 -3.42
C PRO A 58 -15.28 13.85 -4.42
N VAL A 59 -14.81 14.43 -5.52
CA VAL A 59 -14.16 13.70 -6.61
C VAL A 59 -12.74 13.26 -6.25
N LEU A 60 -11.99 14.11 -5.55
CA LEU A 60 -10.65 13.80 -5.02
C LEU A 60 -10.71 12.66 -3.99
N TRP A 61 -11.72 12.68 -3.12
CA TRP A 61 -11.97 11.62 -2.16
C TRP A 61 -12.32 10.29 -2.84
N ALA A 62 -13.24 10.30 -3.79
CA ALA A 62 -13.62 9.10 -4.52
C ALA A 62 -12.42 8.46 -5.24
N ASN A 63 -11.54 9.28 -5.81
CA ASN A 63 -10.29 8.78 -6.41
C ASN A 63 -9.35 8.16 -5.36
N LEU A 64 -9.07 8.88 -4.28
CA LEU A 64 -8.21 8.41 -3.18
C LEU A 64 -8.73 7.11 -2.57
N ALA A 65 -10.01 7.09 -2.16
CA ALA A 65 -10.64 5.95 -1.51
C ALA A 65 -10.63 4.71 -2.40
N SER A 66 -10.85 4.88 -3.71
CA SER A 66 -10.81 3.78 -4.66
C SER A 66 -9.43 3.13 -4.79
N VAL A 67 -8.37 3.95 -4.90
CA VAL A 67 -6.99 3.43 -4.98
C VAL A 67 -6.61 2.73 -3.68
N VAL A 68 -6.96 3.30 -2.53
CA VAL A 68 -6.71 2.67 -1.23
C VAL A 68 -7.49 1.36 -1.10
N ALA A 69 -8.74 1.29 -1.54
CA ALA A 69 -9.56 0.08 -1.54
C ALA A 69 -9.00 -1.03 -2.43
N ALA A 70 -8.44 -0.66 -3.59
CA ALA A 70 -7.78 -1.63 -4.47
C ALA A 70 -6.50 -2.21 -3.86
N ILE A 71 -5.71 -1.39 -3.15
CA ILE A 71 -4.43 -1.83 -2.57
C ILE A 71 -4.63 -2.54 -1.21
N SER A 72 -5.58 -2.07 -0.39
CA SER A 72 -5.89 -2.61 0.94
C SER A 72 -7.39 -2.90 1.05
N PRO A 73 -7.89 -3.96 0.37
CA PRO A 73 -9.30 -4.27 0.36
C PRO A 73 -9.77 -4.76 1.74
N THR A 74 -10.62 -3.97 2.38
CA THR A 74 -11.40 -4.35 3.56
C THR A 74 -12.86 -3.97 3.32
N ASP A 75 -13.80 -4.57 4.03
CA ASP A 75 -15.23 -4.22 3.90
C ASP A 75 -15.46 -2.73 4.17
N GLU A 76 -14.80 -2.19 5.19
CA GLU A 76 -14.87 -0.77 5.54
C GLU A 76 -14.29 0.14 4.44
N MET A 77 -13.17 -0.27 3.83
CA MET A 77 -12.54 0.51 2.77
C MET A 77 -13.36 0.44 1.46
N ASN A 78 -13.87 -0.74 1.10
CA ASN A 78 -14.76 -0.89 -0.05
C ASN A 78 -16.04 -0.06 0.14
N ALA A 79 -16.68 -0.12 1.31
CA ALA A 79 -17.84 0.70 1.63
C ALA A 79 -17.53 2.21 1.60
N THR A 80 -16.32 2.60 1.99
CA THR A 80 -15.86 3.99 1.92
C THR A 80 -15.67 4.44 0.48
N ALA A 81 -15.06 3.61 -0.38
CA ALA A 81 -14.91 3.90 -1.80
C ALA A 81 -16.26 4.01 -2.51
N ASP A 82 -17.19 3.07 -2.25
CA ASP A 82 -18.54 3.10 -2.80
C ASP A 82 -19.28 4.38 -2.37
N ARG A 83 -19.25 4.72 -1.09
CA ARG A 83 -19.89 5.94 -0.57
C ARG A 83 -19.26 7.22 -1.13
N ALA A 84 -17.94 7.26 -1.27
CA ALA A 84 -17.26 8.41 -1.87
C ALA A 84 -17.64 8.57 -3.35
N ALA A 85 -17.75 7.47 -4.10
CA ALA A 85 -18.20 7.47 -5.49
C ALA A 85 -19.66 7.90 -5.64
N GLU A 86 -20.56 7.40 -4.79
CA GLU A 86 -21.96 7.82 -4.75
C GLU A 86 -22.08 9.31 -4.44
N TYR A 87 -21.32 9.79 -3.45
CA TYR A 87 -21.31 11.20 -3.10
C TYR A 87 -20.77 12.07 -4.24
N ALA A 88 -19.67 11.67 -4.89
CA ALA A 88 -19.12 12.39 -6.03
C ALA A 88 -20.10 12.46 -7.21
N SER A 89 -20.78 11.36 -7.51
CA SER A 89 -21.75 11.28 -8.62
C SER A 89 -22.98 12.15 -8.32
N GLY A 90 -23.57 12.00 -7.13
CA GLY A 90 -24.72 12.80 -6.71
C GLY A 90 -24.39 14.29 -6.60
N PHE A 91 -23.17 14.64 -6.17
CA PHE A 91 -22.73 16.03 -6.10
C PHE A 91 -22.71 16.68 -7.47
N ILE A 92 -22.28 15.99 -8.53
CA ILE A 92 -22.23 16.55 -9.89
C ILE A 92 -23.62 16.67 -10.50
N ASP A 93 -24.50 15.68 -10.30
CA ASP A 93 -25.87 15.69 -10.82
C ASP A 93 -26.70 16.88 -10.32
N LEU A 94 -26.35 17.43 -9.15
CA LEU A 94 -27.05 18.57 -8.54
C LEU A 94 -26.74 19.91 -9.22
N TYR A 95 -25.66 20.01 -9.98
CA TYR A 95 -25.23 21.28 -10.57
C TYR A 95 -25.24 21.22 -12.09
N PRO A 96 -26.14 21.94 -12.79
CA PRO A 96 -26.02 22.12 -14.22
C PRO A 96 -24.74 22.93 -14.51
N VAL A 97 -23.78 22.23 -15.10
CA VAL A 97 -22.44 22.68 -15.48
C VAL A 97 -22.47 23.11 -16.95
N ASP A 98 -21.70 24.15 -17.32
CA ASP A 98 -21.46 24.47 -18.73
C ASP A 98 -20.85 23.26 -19.46
N PHE A 99 -21.09 23.15 -20.78
CA PHE A 99 -20.81 21.93 -21.55
C PHE A 99 -19.39 21.35 -21.31
N SER A 100 -18.32 22.16 -21.41
CA SER A 100 -16.95 21.65 -21.25
C SER A 100 -16.61 21.27 -19.80
N ALA A 101 -17.10 22.01 -18.82
CA ALA A 101 -16.93 21.70 -17.40
C ALA A 101 -17.73 20.45 -17.00
N SER A 102 -18.90 20.26 -17.61
CA SER A 102 -19.76 19.09 -17.41
C SER A 102 -19.11 17.81 -17.88
N ILE A 103 -18.47 17.84 -19.05
CA ILE A 103 -17.79 16.67 -19.57
C ILE A 103 -16.59 16.33 -18.68
N ALA A 104 -15.81 17.34 -18.25
CA ALA A 104 -14.70 17.12 -17.32
C ALA A 104 -15.16 16.57 -15.96
N SER A 105 -16.21 17.13 -15.36
CA SER A 105 -16.77 16.66 -14.09
C SER A 105 -17.28 15.22 -14.20
N ASN A 106 -18.07 14.94 -15.24
CA ASN A 106 -18.64 13.62 -15.48
C ASN A 106 -17.53 12.60 -15.76
N ALA A 107 -16.48 12.97 -16.49
CA ALA A 107 -15.35 12.09 -16.75
C ALA A 107 -14.59 11.74 -15.47
N VAL A 108 -14.26 12.73 -14.65
CA VAL A 108 -13.52 12.47 -13.40
C VAL A 108 -14.39 11.67 -12.43
N ALA A 109 -15.68 11.98 -12.29
CA ALA A 109 -16.56 11.21 -11.40
C ALA A 109 -16.90 9.83 -11.92
N SER A 110 -17.11 9.64 -13.23
CA SER A 110 -17.27 8.31 -13.81
C SER A 110 -16.02 7.47 -13.59
N ALA A 111 -14.83 8.07 -13.70
CA ALA A 111 -13.57 7.38 -13.44
C ALA A 111 -13.39 7.04 -11.97
N SER A 112 -13.72 7.95 -11.06
CA SER A 112 -13.70 7.69 -9.63
C SER A 112 -14.76 6.65 -9.21
N ALA A 113 -15.95 6.67 -9.80
CA ALA A 113 -17.01 5.71 -9.51
C ALA A 113 -16.72 4.32 -10.08
N ALA A 114 -16.16 4.24 -11.28
CA ALA A 114 -15.66 2.99 -11.83
C ALA A 114 -14.56 2.40 -10.94
N SER A 115 -13.66 3.26 -10.44
CA SER A 115 -12.59 2.89 -9.50
C SER A 115 -13.11 2.29 -8.18
N ALA A 116 -14.29 2.72 -7.72
CA ALA A 116 -14.94 2.15 -6.54
C ALA A 116 -15.68 0.83 -6.85
N SER A 117 -16.26 0.70 -8.04
CA SER A 117 -17.13 -0.43 -8.41
C SER A 117 -16.43 -1.80 -8.35
N SER A 118 -17.18 -2.82 -7.92
CA SER A 118 -16.69 -4.17 -7.65
C SER A 118 -16.64 -5.11 -8.86
N SER A 119 -17.12 -4.76 -10.06
CA SER A 119 -17.28 -5.81 -11.09
C SER A 119 -17.42 -5.45 -12.59
N ARG A 120 -17.32 -4.20 -13.05
CA ARG A 120 -17.59 -3.92 -14.48
C ARG A 120 -16.47 -3.19 -15.22
N ILE A 121 -15.71 -3.94 -16.02
CA ILE A 121 -14.78 -3.42 -17.05
C ILE A 121 -15.47 -2.39 -17.93
N ASP A 122 -16.76 -2.57 -18.23
CA ASP A 122 -17.56 -1.59 -18.97
C ASP A 122 -17.59 -0.21 -18.32
N ALA A 123 -17.70 -0.14 -16.98
CA ALA A 123 -17.73 1.13 -16.26
C ALA A 123 -16.36 1.81 -16.27
N PHE A 124 -15.27 1.04 -16.09
CA PHE A 124 -13.90 1.54 -16.24
C PHE A 124 -13.67 2.13 -17.62
N ILE A 125 -14.09 1.38 -18.62
CA ILE A 125 -13.87 1.76 -19.99
C ILE A 125 -14.69 3.00 -20.39
N ALA A 126 -15.97 3.07 -20.02
CA ALA A 126 -16.79 4.25 -20.25
C ALA A 126 -16.20 5.51 -19.58
N ALA A 127 -15.59 5.35 -18.41
CA ALA A 127 -14.90 6.44 -17.74
C ALA A 127 -13.62 6.87 -18.46
N ILE A 128 -12.83 5.92 -18.98
CA ILE A 128 -11.64 6.22 -19.79
C ILE A 128 -12.04 6.96 -21.07
N ASP A 129 -13.11 6.52 -21.75
CA ASP A 129 -13.61 7.19 -22.95
C ASP A 129 -14.09 8.62 -22.64
N ALA A 130 -14.82 8.82 -21.55
CA ALA A 130 -15.22 10.15 -21.10
C ALA A 130 -14.01 11.06 -20.85
N VAL A 131 -12.94 10.55 -20.21
CA VAL A 131 -11.70 11.31 -20.00
C VAL A 131 -11.00 11.59 -21.34
N ALA A 132 -10.92 10.62 -22.24
CA ALA A 132 -10.32 10.78 -23.56
C ALA A 132 -11.04 11.87 -24.37
N ALA A 133 -12.38 11.88 -24.34
CA ALA A 133 -13.19 12.90 -24.99
C ALA A 133 -12.91 14.31 -24.43
N VAL A 134 -12.76 14.45 -23.11
CA VAL A 134 -12.39 15.73 -22.47
C VAL A 134 -11.01 16.17 -22.91
N CYS A 135 -10.02 15.27 -22.88
CA CYS A 135 -8.67 15.59 -23.34
C CYS A 135 -8.70 16.06 -24.79
N ASN A 136 -9.35 15.32 -25.69
CA ASN A 136 -9.46 15.68 -27.11
C ASN A 136 -10.14 17.05 -27.34
N ALA A 137 -11.09 17.44 -26.47
CA ALA A 137 -11.78 18.71 -26.56
C ALA A 137 -10.99 19.89 -25.97
N THR A 138 -10.05 19.64 -25.05
CA THR A 138 -9.38 20.68 -24.26
C THR A 138 -7.89 20.83 -24.56
N THR A 139 -7.26 19.81 -25.13
CA THR A 139 -5.83 19.81 -25.47
C THR A 139 -5.64 19.92 -26.98
N ALA A 140 -4.53 20.54 -27.39
CA ALA A 140 -4.13 20.56 -28.80
C ALA A 140 -3.60 19.19 -29.28
N ASP A 141 -3.28 18.30 -28.34
CA ASP A 141 -2.75 16.96 -28.60
C ASP A 141 -3.71 15.90 -28.03
N ALA A 142 -4.59 15.42 -28.90
CA ALA A 142 -5.53 14.34 -28.64
C ALA A 142 -4.82 13.00 -28.34
N ASP A 143 -3.61 12.81 -28.85
CA ASP A 143 -2.86 11.56 -28.69
C ASP A 143 -2.12 11.50 -27.34
N ALA A 144 -1.91 12.65 -26.68
CA ALA A 144 -1.23 12.73 -25.38
C ALA A 144 -1.90 11.84 -24.32
N PHE A 145 -3.24 11.77 -24.29
CA PHE A 145 -3.96 10.93 -23.35
C PHE A 145 -3.66 9.43 -23.58
N TRP A 146 -3.84 8.95 -24.80
CA TRP A 146 -3.59 7.55 -25.15
C TRP A 146 -2.11 7.19 -25.03
N LEU A 147 -1.20 8.13 -25.28
CA LEU A 147 0.22 7.95 -25.01
C LEU A 147 0.48 7.70 -23.51
N ALA A 148 -0.19 8.45 -22.63
CA ALA A 148 -0.07 8.27 -21.20
C ALA A 148 -0.68 6.95 -20.71
N VAL A 149 -1.84 6.56 -21.24
CA VAL A 149 -2.45 5.23 -20.96
C VAL A 149 -1.52 4.11 -21.39
N ARG A 150 -0.94 4.17 -22.60
CA ARG A 150 0.07 3.18 -23.05
C ARG A 150 1.28 3.14 -22.13
N ALA A 151 1.76 4.28 -21.65
CA ALA A 151 2.90 4.33 -20.74
C ALA A 151 2.60 3.64 -19.40
N ASP A 152 1.41 3.85 -18.85
CA ASP A 152 0.95 3.15 -17.65
C ASP A 152 0.90 1.63 -17.90
N VAL A 153 0.30 1.20 -19.00
CA VAL A 153 0.20 -0.22 -19.35
C VAL A 153 1.58 -0.86 -19.54
N ARG A 154 2.52 -0.18 -20.20
CA ARG A 154 3.92 -0.64 -20.33
C ARG A 154 4.58 -0.82 -18.98
N ALA A 155 4.36 0.11 -18.04
CA ALA A 155 4.90 0.01 -16.69
C ALA A 155 4.34 -1.21 -15.95
N ILE A 156 3.04 -1.49 -16.08
CA ILE A 156 2.39 -2.68 -15.48
C ILE A 156 2.94 -3.97 -16.09
N GLU A 157 3.04 -4.06 -17.42
CA GLU A 157 3.60 -5.23 -18.11
C GLU A 157 5.05 -5.50 -17.73
N ALA A 158 5.81 -4.45 -17.42
CA ALA A 158 7.19 -4.55 -16.93
C ALA A 158 7.30 -4.88 -15.43
N GLY A 159 6.17 -5.02 -14.71
CA GLY A 159 6.13 -5.25 -13.27
C GLY A 159 6.58 -4.03 -12.44
N ALA A 160 6.56 -2.83 -13.02
CA ALA A 160 6.90 -1.60 -12.32
C ALA A 160 5.71 -1.06 -11.51
N ASP A 161 6.00 -0.32 -10.44
CA ASP A 161 4.99 0.43 -9.73
C ASP A 161 4.59 1.69 -10.51
N VAL A 162 3.39 1.67 -11.08
CA VAL A 162 2.85 2.80 -11.85
C VAL A 162 2.62 4.03 -10.98
N ALA A 163 2.35 3.88 -9.67
CA ALA A 163 2.21 5.01 -8.76
C ALA A 163 3.53 5.81 -8.65
N SER A 164 4.66 5.15 -8.88
CA SER A 164 5.99 5.76 -8.95
C SER A 164 6.34 6.31 -10.35
N THR A 165 5.42 6.26 -11.32
CA THR A 165 5.63 6.81 -12.67
C THR A 165 4.89 8.15 -12.85
N PRO A 166 5.50 9.13 -13.54
CA PRO A 166 4.84 10.41 -13.82
C PRO A 166 3.49 10.24 -14.50
N LEU A 167 2.53 11.08 -14.14
CA LEU A 167 1.18 11.05 -14.69
C LEU A 167 1.15 11.24 -16.22
N TRP A 168 2.07 12.05 -16.74
CA TRP A 168 2.29 12.27 -18.16
C TRP A 168 3.68 11.77 -18.57
N PRO A 169 3.78 10.92 -19.61
CA PRO A 169 5.06 10.39 -20.05
C PRO A 169 5.89 11.48 -20.73
N GLY A 170 7.14 11.65 -20.32
CA GLY A 170 8.05 12.65 -20.87
C GLY A 170 8.82 13.37 -19.77
N LYS A 171 9.53 14.44 -20.14
CA LYS A 171 10.30 15.25 -19.18
C LYS A 171 9.80 16.68 -19.18
N GLY A 172 9.58 17.20 -17.98
CA GLY A 172 9.27 18.62 -17.76
C GLY A 172 7.83 19.00 -18.10
N PRO A 173 7.51 20.30 -17.97
CA PRO A 173 6.15 20.84 -18.11
C PRO A 173 5.51 20.54 -19.47
N GLU A 174 6.32 20.49 -20.53
CA GLU A 174 5.86 20.34 -21.92
C GLU A 174 5.27 18.95 -22.21
N ALA A 175 5.55 17.96 -21.37
CA ALA A 175 4.94 16.64 -21.46
C ALA A 175 3.50 16.62 -20.92
N ASN A 176 3.10 17.61 -20.12
CA ASN A 176 1.76 17.72 -19.54
C ASN A 176 0.93 18.75 -20.33
N PRO A 177 -0.08 18.33 -21.11
CA PRO A 177 -0.92 19.24 -21.88
C PRO A 177 -1.68 20.27 -21.02
N LEU A 178 -1.86 19.99 -19.73
CA LEU A 178 -2.56 20.85 -18.77
C LEU A 178 -1.59 21.56 -17.82
N SER A 179 -0.31 21.69 -18.15
CA SER A 179 0.69 22.31 -17.28
C SER A 179 0.34 23.74 -16.88
N ASP A 180 -0.05 24.58 -17.84
CA ASP A 180 -0.41 25.99 -17.58
C ASP A 180 -1.67 26.10 -16.71
N LEU A 181 -2.64 25.22 -16.95
CA LEU A 181 -3.86 25.15 -16.16
C LEU A 181 -3.56 24.70 -14.73
N TRP A 182 -2.75 23.66 -14.56
CA TRP A 182 -2.30 23.24 -13.24
C TRP A 182 -1.54 24.35 -12.52
N HIS A 183 -0.68 25.10 -13.23
CA HIS A 183 0.01 26.24 -12.66
C HIS A 183 -0.97 27.32 -12.15
N LYS A 184 -2.03 27.64 -12.90
CA LYS A 184 -3.12 28.54 -12.46
C LYS A 184 -3.80 27.99 -11.20
N VAL A 185 -4.23 26.73 -11.20
CA VAL A 185 -4.91 26.10 -10.06
C VAL A 185 -4.03 26.09 -8.81
N ALA A 186 -2.79 25.62 -8.92
CA ALA A 186 -1.85 25.51 -7.81
C ALA A 186 -1.44 26.89 -7.23
N SER A 187 -1.33 27.92 -8.07
CA SER A 187 -0.90 29.26 -7.65
C SER A 187 -2.00 30.14 -7.08
N LYS A 188 -3.28 29.87 -7.39
CA LYS A 188 -4.41 30.75 -7.01
C LYS A 188 -5.47 30.07 -6.16
N GLY A 189 -5.62 28.76 -6.26
CA GLY A 189 -6.68 28.01 -5.59
C GLY A 189 -6.12 27.03 -4.57
N PHE A 190 -5.28 26.12 -5.03
CA PHE A 190 -4.65 25.07 -4.23
C PHE A 190 -3.40 25.54 -3.48
N THR A 191 -3.38 26.81 -3.06
CA THR A 191 -2.18 27.46 -2.54
C THR A 191 -1.70 26.85 -1.22
N PRO A 192 -0.40 26.99 -0.88
CA PRO A 192 0.11 26.60 0.42
C PRO A 192 -0.68 27.24 1.57
N GLY A 193 -1.15 26.42 2.51
CA GLY A 193 -1.97 26.85 3.65
C GLY A 193 -3.46 27.04 3.34
N SER A 194 -3.90 26.84 2.09
CA SER A 194 -5.33 26.74 1.77
C SER A 194 -5.91 25.41 2.28
N PRO A 195 -7.25 25.29 2.38
CA PRO A 195 -7.92 24.01 2.64
C PRO A 195 -7.57 22.90 1.64
N TYR A 196 -6.99 23.24 0.49
CA TYR A 196 -6.65 22.32 -0.57
C TYR A 196 -5.15 21.97 -0.64
N ASP A 197 -4.31 22.45 0.28
CA ASP A 197 -2.87 22.24 0.23
C ASP A 197 -2.47 20.75 0.26
N PHE A 198 -3.18 19.94 1.04
CA PHE A 198 -2.98 18.49 1.02
C PHE A 198 -3.19 17.92 -0.40
N TRP A 199 -4.31 18.27 -1.03
CA TRP A 199 -4.67 17.80 -2.37
C TRP A 199 -3.68 18.30 -3.43
N ARG A 200 -3.15 19.51 -3.28
CA ARG A 200 -2.05 20.00 -4.11
C ARG A 200 -0.85 19.08 -4.04
N ARG A 201 -0.34 18.83 -2.83
CA ARG A 201 0.83 17.99 -2.60
C ARG A 201 0.58 16.57 -3.08
N TRP A 202 -0.60 16.03 -2.82
CA TRP A 202 -1.00 14.68 -3.23
C TRP A 202 -1.05 14.55 -4.75
N TYR A 203 -1.61 15.53 -5.46
CA TYR A 203 -1.57 15.52 -6.92
C TYR A 203 -0.15 15.67 -7.47
N GLU A 204 0.68 16.53 -6.85
CA GLU A 204 2.09 16.72 -7.23
C GLU A 204 2.89 15.41 -7.13
N THR A 205 2.58 14.51 -6.18
CA THR A 205 3.26 13.20 -6.11
C THR A 205 2.95 12.29 -7.29
N HIS A 206 1.76 12.41 -7.89
CA HIS A 206 1.39 11.66 -9.07
C HIS A 206 1.93 12.33 -10.35
N LEU A 207 1.93 13.65 -10.37
CA LEU A 207 2.37 14.44 -11.51
C LEU A 207 3.88 14.28 -11.77
N ASP A 208 4.70 14.40 -10.72
CA ASP A 208 6.17 14.30 -10.79
C ASP A 208 6.73 13.57 -9.56
N PRO A 209 6.61 12.23 -9.50
CA PRO A 209 7.05 11.43 -8.36
C PRO A 209 8.56 11.52 -8.10
N ALA A 210 9.35 11.93 -9.09
CA ALA A 210 10.79 12.12 -8.94
C ALA A 210 11.12 13.37 -8.10
N ARG A 211 10.31 14.42 -8.20
CA ARG A 211 10.43 15.63 -7.36
C ARG A 211 9.61 15.57 -6.09
N HIS A 212 8.49 14.86 -6.13
CA HIS A 212 7.52 14.76 -5.05
C HIS A 212 7.28 13.28 -4.74
N PRO A 213 8.06 12.67 -3.83
CA PRO A 213 7.92 11.26 -3.52
C PRO A 213 6.50 10.90 -3.06
N PRO A 214 6.01 9.68 -3.34
CA PRO A 214 4.70 9.22 -2.89
C PRO A 214 4.48 9.43 -1.38
N MET A 215 3.26 9.81 -1.01
CA MET A 215 2.87 9.96 0.39
C MET A 215 2.79 8.60 1.10
N PRO A 216 3.02 8.53 2.42
CA PRO A 216 2.89 7.28 3.17
C PRO A 216 1.51 6.66 2.99
N PHE A 217 1.46 5.39 2.58
CA PHE A 217 0.21 4.70 2.27
C PHE A 217 -0.75 4.64 3.47
N ASP A 218 -0.26 4.35 4.68
CA ASP A 218 -1.09 4.28 5.89
C ASP A 218 -1.74 5.64 6.22
N MET A 219 -1.04 6.74 5.92
CA MET A 219 -1.60 8.09 6.07
C MET A 219 -2.73 8.34 5.07
N LEU A 220 -2.53 7.95 3.81
CA LEU A 220 -3.57 8.04 2.77
C LEU A 220 -4.78 7.17 3.11
N LYS A 221 -4.55 5.98 3.70
CA LYS A 221 -5.60 5.09 4.20
C LYS A 221 -6.40 5.71 5.33
N ASP A 222 -5.74 6.29 6.32
CA ASP A 222 -6.41 6.97 7.43
C ASP A 222 -7.19 8.20 6.95
N ILE A 223 -6.67 8.94 5.97
CA ILE A 223 -7.37 10.06 5.34
C ILE A 223 -8.62 9.54 4.64
N ALA A 224 -8.52 8.51 3.80
CA ALA A 224 -9.68 7.94 3.10
C ALA A 224 -10.80 7.52 4.06
N LEU A 225 -10.45 6.99 5.24
CA LEU A 225 -11.34 6.53 6.31
C LEU A 225 -11.86 7.64 7.24
N ILE A 226 -11.56 8.92 6.99
CA ILE A 226 -12.21 10.02 7.71
C ILE A 226 -13.73 9.84 7.65
N ASP A 227 -14.42 10.07 8.77
CA ASP A 227 -15.87 9.94 8.90
C ASP A 227 -16.58 10.69 7.76
N SER A 228 -17.54 10.03 7.11
CA SER A 228 -18.27 10.58 5.96
C SER A 228 -18.83 11.97 6.21
N LYS A 229 -19.27 12.24 7.45
CA LYS A 229 -19.86 13.52 7.83
C LYS A 229 -18.85 14.66 7.74
N ILE A 230 -17.57 14.39 7.96
CA ILE A 230 -16.51 15.40 7.83
C ILE A 230 -16.24 15.72 6.35
N TRP A 231 -16.42 14.74 5.45
CA TRP A 231 -16.34 14.97 4.00
C TRP A 231 -17.51 15.79 3.45
N GLU A 232 -18.63 15.79 4.16
CA GLU A 232 -19.83 16.58 3.86
C GLU A 232 -19.78 17.98 4.53
N CYS A 233 -18.79 18.25 5.38
CA CYS A 233 -18.56 19.56 6.00
C CYS A 233 -17.83 20.53 5.06
N THR A 234 -17.42 21.69 5.59
CA THR A 234 -16.64 22.67 4.85
C THR A 234 -15.24 22.12 4.50
N PRO A 235 -14.62 22.57 3.39
CA PRO A 235 -13.24 22.22 3.07
C PRO A 235 -12.26 22.51 4.21
N GLU A 236 -12.51 23.56 5.00
CA GLU A 236 -11.72 23.94 6.17
C GLU A 236 -11.76 22.87 7.28
N ASP A 237 -12.94 22.35 7.60
CA ASP A 237 -13.11 21.32 8.62
C ASP A 237 -12.39 20.02 8.22
N LEU A 238 -12.53 19.64 6.94
CA LEU A 238 -11.81 18.50 6.37
C LEU A 238 -10.30 18.72 6.40
N ALA A 239 -9.82 19.90 6.00
CA ALA A 239 -8.40 20.23 5.99
C ALA A 239 -7.79 20.18 7.41
N ALA A 240 -8.54 20.62 8.42
CA ALA A 240 -8.13 20.52 9.82
C ALA A 240 -7.97 19.06 10.27
N GLU A 241 -8.90 18.18 9.87
CA GLU A 241 -8.83 16.76 10.21
C GLU A 241 -7.69 16.06 9.47
N ILE A 242 -7.47 16.37 8.19
CA ILE A 242 -6.30 15.89 7.43
C ILE A 242 -5.00 16.34 8.10
N ALA A 243 -4.90 17.61 8.50
CA ALA A 243 -3.72 18.13 9.19
C ALA A 243 -3.45 17.41 10.53
N ARG A 244 -4.50 17.03 11.26
CA ARG A 244 -4.39 16.22 12.47
C ARG A 244 -3.79 14.84 12.18
N ILE A 245 -4.21 14.20 11.10
CA ILE A 245 -3.66 12.92 10.64
C ILE A 245 -2.19 13.10 10.22
N GLU A 246 -1.87 14.09 9.37
CA GLU A 246 -0.48 14.35 8.94
C GLU A 246 0.46 14.63 10.12
N ALA A 247 0.00 15.38 11.13
CA ALA A 247 0.77 15.66 12.34
C ALA A 247 1.10 14.38 13.13
N ARG A 248 0.17 13.44 13.22
CA ARG A 248 0.38 12.13 13.87
C ARG A 248 1.49 11.34 13.17
N TYR A 249 1.48 11.28 11.83
CA TYR A 249 2.51 10.59 11.06
C TYR A 249 3.86 11.31 11.08
N GLY A 250 3.86 12.64 11.05
CA GLY A 250 5.09 13.44 11.18
C GLY A 250 5.77 13.26 12.54
N ALA A 251 5.00 13.20 13.63
CA ALA A 251 5.53 12.94 14.97
C ALA A 251 6.12 11.53 15.11
N ALA A 252 5.43 10.51 14.58
CA ALA A 252 5.94 9.15 14.56
C ALA A 252 7.27 9.03 13.79
N ARG A 253 7.38 9.69 12.63
CA ARG A 253 8.61 9.68 11.82
C ARG A 253 9.78 10.35 12.54
N LYS A 254 9.56 11.52 13.14
CA LYS A 254 10.59 12.21 13.94
C LYS A 254 11.06 11.40 15.13
N ALA A 255 10.17 10.63 15.77
CA ALA A 255 10.55 9.75 16.87
C ALA A 255 11.47 8.60 16.42
N VAL A 256 11.20 8.02 15.24
CA VAL A 256 12.06 7.01 14.61
C VAL A 256 13.41 7.61 14.22
N GLU A 257 13.42 8.73 13.50
CA GLU A 257 14.64 9.44 13.09
C GLU A 257 15.51 9.82 14.30
N ALA A 258 14.92 10.31 15.40
CA ALA A 258 15.64 10.63 16.63
C ALA A 258 16.22 9.39 17.33
N SER A 259 15.52 8.26 17.26
CA SER A 259 16.01 6.98 17.81
C SER A 259 17.18 6.42 17.00
N ASP A 260 17.16 6.57 15.66
CA ASP A 260 18.25 6.16 14.78
C ASP A 260 19.47 7.07 14.91
N MET A 261 19.28 8.39 15.01
CA MET A 261 20.38 9.33 15.26
C MET A 261 21.05 9.10 16.62
N SER A 262 20.28 8.73 17.65
CA SER A 262 20.83 8.38 18.97
C SER A 262 21.63 7.07 18.94
N ARG A 263 21.26 6.15 18.05
CA ARG A 263 21.96 4.87 17.81
C ARG A 263 23.24 5.06 16.98
N GLU A 264 23.30 6.06 16.11
CA GLU A 264 24.50 6.41 15.34
C GLU A 264 25.47 7.32 16.12
N ALA A 265 24.96 8.16 17.03
CA ALA A 265 25.79 9.00 17.91
C ALA A 265 26.39 8.23 19.10
N GLY A 266 25.83 7.08 19.47
CA GLY A 266 26.47 6.10 20.34
C GLY A 266 27.51 5.31 19.55
N GLY A 267 28.77 5.75 19.61
CA GLY A 267 29.88 5.26 18.79
C GLY A 267 30.00 3.74 18.63
N GLY A 268 30.54 3.34 17.48
CA GLY A 268 30.92 1.97 17.17
C GLY A 268 31.80 1.33 18.25
N PRO A 269 31.87 -0.01 18.30
CA PRO A 269 32.49 -0.73 19.40
C PRO A 269 33.98 -0.38 19.48
N GLU A 270 34.33 0.39 20.50
CA GLU A 270 35.69 0.54 20.99
C GLU A 270 36.14 -0.83 21.50
N LEU A 271 37.17 -1.38 20.84
CA LEU A 271 37.90 -2.57 21.25
C LEU A 271 38.54 -2.29 22.61
N ALA A 272 37.82 -2.63 23.69
CA ALA A 272 38.32 -2.63 25.04
C ALA A 272 38.33 -4.06 25.59
N ASP A 273 39.53 -4.64 25.52
CA ASP A 273 40.17 -5.57 26.44
C ASP A 273 39.42 -6.85 26.88
N GLU A 274 39.91 -7.96 26.33
CA GLU A 274 39.67 -9.33 26.78
C GLU A 274 40.26 -9.54 28.19
N SER A 275 39.46 -9.34 29.23
CA SER A 275 39.69 -10.02 30.52
C SER A 275 38.44 -9.99 31.40
N GLY A 276 37.55 -10.95 31.17
CA GLY A 276 36.36 -11.17 31.99
C GLY A 276 35.61 -12.42 31.56
N SER A 277 36.03 -13.56 32.12
CA SER A 277 35.50 -14.90 31.90
C SER A 277 33.98 -15.05 32.06
N ASP A 278 33.39 -15.89 31.20
CA ASP A 278 32.16 -16.67 31.40
C ASP A 278 30.82 -15.92 31.57
N SER A 279 30.23 -15.46 30.45
CA SER A 279 28.76 -15.45 30.28
C SER A 279 28.32 -15.37 28.81
N ALA A 280 28.85 -16.27 27.96
CA ALA A 280 28.33 -16.44 26.61
C ALA A 280 26.96 -17.16 26.66
N GLY A 281 25.91 -16.52 26.13
CA GLY A 281 24.76 -17.21 25.54
C GLY A 281 23.43 -17.24 26.30
N ARG A 282 23.34 -16.80 27.56
CA ARG A 282 22.06 -16.87 28.29
C ARG A 282 21.19 -15.64 28.06
N ALA A 283 19.94 -15.84 27.65
CA ALA A 283 18.98 -14.75 27.50
C ALA A 283 18.72 -14.07 28.85
N ALA A 284 18.50 -12.75 28.85
CA ALA A 284 18.24 -12.02 30.08
C ALA A 284 17.01 -12.61 30.81
N PRO A 285 17.04 -12.78 32.15
CA PRO A 285 15.93 -13.41 32.89
C PRO A 285 14.56 -12.78 32.63
N ALA A 286 14.51 -11.46 32.44
CA ALA A 286 13.29 -10.74 32.08
C ALA A 286 12.73 -11.13 30.70
N GLN A 287 13.63 -11.45 29.76
CA GLN A 287 13.27 -11.92 28.42
C GLN A 287 12.77 -13.36 28.44
N VAL A 288 13.46 -14.24 29.18
CA VAL A 288 13.03 -15.64 29.40
C VAL A 288 11.62 -15.65 29.99
N GLN A 289 11.36 -14.87 31.04
CA GLN A 289 10.05 -14.80 31.66
C GLN A 289 8.96 -14.29 30.69
N LYS A 290 9.27 -13.28 29.86
CA LYS A 290 8.33 -12.76 28.86
C LYS A 290 7.95 -13.81 27.82
N VAL A 291 8.92 -14.57 27.33
CA VAL A 291 8.70 -15.63 26.34
C VAL A 291 7.93 -16.79 26.96
N LYS A 292 8.21 -17.20 28.20
CA LYS A 292 7.41 -18.22 28.91
C LYS A 292 5.94 -17.85 29.02
N VAL A 293 5.66 -16.62 29.43
CA VAL A 293 4.27 -16.11 29.52
C VAL A 293 3.61 -16.17 28.15
N ALA A 294 4.30 -15.68 27.11
CA ALA A 294 3.78 -15.66 25.74
C ALA A 294 3.52 -17.07 25.18
N LEU A 295 4.41 -18.04 25.44
CA LEU A 295 4.23 -19.44 25.06
C LEU A 295 3.00 -20.04 25.74
N GLY A 296 2.78 -19.76 27.03
CA GLY A 296 1.62 -20.24 27.77
C GLY A 296 0.31 -19.64 27.27
N GLU A 297 0.28 -18.32 27.07
CA GLU A 297 -0.90 -17.56 26.61
C GLU A 297 -1.28 -17.90 25.16
N ASN A 298 -0.28 -18.04 24.28
CA ASN A 298 -0.47 -18.22 22.84
C ASN A 298 -0.29 -19.66 22.36
N ARG A 299 -0.16 -20.67 23.25
CA ARG A 299 0.06 -22.08 22.87
C ARG A 299 -0.91 -22.65 21.83
N ARG A 300 -2.13 -22.09 21.74
CA ARG A 300 -3.16 -22.51 20.77
C ARG A 300 -3.09 -21.76 19.45
N THR A 301 -2.57 -20.54 19.45
CA THR A 301 -2.54 -19.64 18.28
C THR A 301 -1.18 -19.65 17.58
N LEU A 302 -0.10 -19.98 18.31
CA LEU A 302 1.26 -20.07 17.75
C LEU A 302 1.41 -21.17 16.71
N PRO A 303 0.99 -22.44 16.92
CA PRO A 303 1.15 -23.49 15.91
C PRO A 303 0.57 -23.14 14.53
N PRO A 304 -0.71 -22.71 14.40
CA PRO A 304 -1.25 -22.34 13.09
C PRO A 304 -0.61 -21.09 12.49
N THR A 305 -0.10 -20.17 13.33
CA THR A 305 0.66 -19.00 12.85
C THR A 305 2.01 -19.42 12.28
N ILE A 306 2.69 -20.37 12.94
CA ILE A 306 3.94 -20.97 12.47
C ILE A 306 3.70 -21.69 11.14
N ASP A 307 2.66 -22.51 11.05
CA ASP A 307 2.28 -23.23 9.82
C ASP A 307 2.07 -22.26 8.64
N ALA A 308 1.38 -21.13 8.88
CA ALA A 308 1.17 -20.11 7.86
C ALA A 308 2.49 -19.48 7.37
N VAL A 309 3.40 -19.09 8.28
CA VAL A 309 4.71 -18.53 7.91
C VAL A 309 5.55 -19.55 7.14
N GLN A 310 5.52 -20.81 7.56
CA GLN A 310 6.22 -21.90 6.88
C GLN A 310 5.74 -22.12 5.46
N GLN A 311 4.43 -22.03 5.18
CA GLN A 311 3.90 -22.14 3.82
C GLN A 311 4.45 -21.03 2.90
N PHE A 312 4.58 -19.79 3.40
CA PHE A 312 5.20 -18.72 2.63
C PHE A 312 6.68 -19.01 2.33
N ILE A 313 7.42 -19.51 3.32
CA ILE A 313 8.82 -19.90 3.15
C ILE A 313 8.96 -20.99 2.08
N LEU A 314 8.08 -22.00 2.07
CA LEU A 314 8.10 -23.07 1.06
C LEU A 314 7.82 -22.54 -0.36
N LEU A 315 6.89 -21.60 -0.51
CA LEU A 315 6.61 -20.95 -1.79
C LEU A 315 7.82 -20.16 -2.31
N GLU A 316 8.51 -19.46 -1.42
CA GLU A 316 9.73 -18.71 -1.75
C GLU A 316 10.89 -19.63 -2.12
N ILE A 317 11.10 -20.75 -1.40
CA ILE A 317 12.08 -21.77 -1.78
C ILE A 317 11.81 -22.28 -3.20
N LYS A 318 10.55 -22.61 -3.51
CA LYS A 318 10.17 -23.08 -4.85
C LYS A 318 10.41 -22.03 -5.93
N ARG A 319 10.12 -20.76 -5.64
CA ARG A 319 10.39 -19.62 -6.54
C ARG A 319 11.87 -19.52 -6.86
N TRP A 320 12.73 -19.54 -5.83
CA TRP A 320 14.18 -19.43 -6.00
C TRP A 320 14.79 -20.64 -6.69
N GLN A 321 14.29 -21.86 -6.44
CA GLN A 321 14.70 -23.06 -7.16
C GLN A 321 14.33 -22.99 -8.65
N THR A 322 13.10 -22.55 -8.97
CA THR A 322 12.65 -22.38 -10.36
C THR A 322 13.47 -21.30 -11.08
N SER A 323 13.77 -20.19 -10.41
CA SER A 323 14.64 -19.14 -10.95
C SER A 323 16.08 -19.63 -11.17
N ASN A 324 16.60 -20.48 -10.28
CA ASN A 324 17.92 -21.09 -10.42
C ASN A 324 18.02 -21.98 -11.68
N GLU A 325 16.97 -22.78 -11.95
CA GLU A 325 16.89 -23.65 -13.14
C GLU A 325 16.75 -22.85 -14.44
N LEU A 326 15.98 -21.76 -14.42
CA LEU A 326 15.69 -20.93 -15.60
C LEU A 326 16.78 -19.89 -15.91
N ASN A 327 17.55 -19.47 -14.91
CA ASN A 327 18.45 -18.31 -15.00
C ASN A 327 19.89 -18.69 -14.59
N ALA A 328 20.60 -19.40 -15.48
CA ALA A 328 21.97 -19.89 -15.27
C ALA A 328 23.06 -18.80 -15.03
N LYS A 329 22.68 -17.52 -14.88
CA LYS A 329 23.61 -16.38 -14.72
C LYS A 329 23.94 -16.04 -13.26
N VAL A 330 23.17 -16.52 -12.26
CA VAL A 330 23.43 -16.25 -10.82
C VAL A 330 23.13 -17.44 -9.89
N PRO A 331 23.71 -18.64 -10.13
CA PRO A 331 23.39 -19.85 -9.36
C PRO A 331 23.78 -19.77 -7.87
N ASP A 332 24.89 -19.12 -7.54
CA ASP A 332 25.37 -19.01 -6.15
C ASP A 332 24.45 -18.15 -5.27
N GLU A 333 23.85 -17.10 -5.84
CA GLU A 333 22.88 -16.27 -5.13
C GLU A 333 21.57 -17.01 -4.87
N CYS A 334 21.06 -17.73 -5.88
CA CYS A 334 19.85 -18.52 -5.70
C CYS A 334 20.04 -19.60 -4.64
N LYS A 335 21.20 -20.27 -4.63
CA LYS A 335 21.56 -21.25 -3.61
C LYS A 335 21.60 -20.63 -2.22
N ARG A 336 22.28 -19.49 -2.06
CA ARG A 336 22.36 -18.74 -0.80
C ARG A 336 20.99 -18.35 -0.26
N GLN A 337 20.06 -17.94 -1.13
CA GLN A 337 18.70 -17.59 -0.70
C GLN A 337 17.90 -18.82 -0.27
N VAL A 338 17.97 -19.91 -1.02
CA VAL A 338 17.35 -21.18 -0.60
C VAL A 338 17.87 -21.64 0.76
N GLU A 339 19.17 -21.54 1.01
CA GLU A 339 19.77 -21.85 2.32
C GLU A 339 19.23 -20.96 3.44
N ASN A 340 19.03 -19.67 3.21
CA ASN A 340 18.43 -18.77 4.19
C ASN A 340 16.99 -19.14 4.52
N TYR A 341 16.17 -19.43 3.51
CA TYR A 341 14.76 -19.82 3.71
C TYR A 341 14.64 -21.18 4.41
N VAL A 342 15.48 -22.16 4.07
CA VAL A 342 15.52 -23.46 4.77
C VAL A 342 15.89 -23.27 6.24
N ALA A 343 16.91 -22.45 6.55
CA ALA A 343 17.29 -22.16 7.93
C ALA A 343 16.16 -21.46 8.72
N MET A 344 15.36 -20.62 8.07
CA MET A 344 14.17 -20.03 8.70
C MET A 344 13.07 -21.08 8.94
N TYR A 345 12.83 -21.98 7.98
CA TYR A 345 11.86 -23.05 8.13
C TYR A 345 12.22 -23.98 9.31
N ASP A 346 13.48 -24.40 9.40
CA ASP A 346 13.98 -25.27 10.47
C ASP A 346 13.90 -24.58 11.84
N ALA A 347 14.19 -23.27 11.89
CA ALA A 347 14.04 -22.50 13.12
C ALA A 347 12.58 -22.46 13.60
N LEU A 348 11.62 -22.36 12.68
CA LEU A 348 10.19 -22.40 12.99
C LEU A 348 9.71 -23.78 13.45
N GLU A 349 10.19 -24.86 12.84
CA GLU A 349 9.95 -26.23 13.32
C GLU A 349 10.52 -26.42 14.73
N GLY A 350 11.73 -25.93 14.98
CA GLY A 350 12.32 -25.94 16.31
C GLY A 350 11.47 -25.18 17.33
N ILE A 351 10.99 -23.97 16.98
CA ILE A 351 10.11 -23.18 17.86
C ILE A 351 8.83 -23.94 18.15
N ARG A 352 8.23 -24.57 17.14
CA ARG A 352 7.01 -25.38 17.29
C ARG A 352 7.20 -26.51 18.29
N ALA A 353 8.34 -27.21 18.23
CA ALA A 353 8.66 -28.31 19.14
C ALA A 353 8.79 -27.87 20.61
N GLN A 354 9.09 -26.59 20.85
CA GLN A 354 9.20 -26.02 22.20
C GLN A 354 7.87 -25.53 22.79
N ILE A 355 6.76 -25.60 22.03
CA ILE A 355 5.43 -25.23 22.53
C ILE A 355 4.82 -26.46 23.23
N PRO A 356 4.72 -26.49 24.56
CA PRO A 356 4.17 -27.65 25.26
C PRO A 356 2.69 -27.82 24.97
N ALA A 357 2.28 -29.03 24.58
CA ALA A 357 0.87 -29.39 24.38
C ALA A 357 0.08 -29.33 25.70
N THR A 358 0.73 -29.62 26.82
CA THR A 358 0.18 -29.60 28.19
C THR A 358 1.25 -29.18 29.19
N GLY A 359 0.86 -28.49 30.27
CA GLY A 359 1.79 -27.97 31.27
C GLY A 359 2.27 -26.55 30.96
N ASP A 360 2.97 -25.95 31.93
CA ASP A 360 3.53 -24.60 31.81
C ASP A 360 4.89 -24.67 31.10
N PRO A 361 5.21 -23.75 30.17
CA PRO A 361 6.51 -23.68 29.51
C PRO A 361 7.66 -23.55 30.52
N THR A 362 8.75 -24.29 30.33
CA THR A 362 9.94 -24.22 31.18
C THR A 362 10.86 -23.06 30.79
N ASP A 363 11.82 -22.72 31.65
CA ASP A 363 12.87 -21.75 31.31
C ASP A 363 13.67 -22.22 30.09
N GLU A 364 13.92 -23.52 29.99
CA GLU A 364 14.61 -24.16 28.87
C GLU A 364 13.84 -24.01 27.56
N ASN A 365 12.51 -24.22 27.56
CA ASN A 365 11.69 -23.99 26.36
C ASN A 365 11.79 -22.53 25.89
N ALA A 366 11.78 -21.58 26.83
CA ALA A 366 11.86 -20.16 26.49
C ALA A 366 13.26 -19.74 26.02
N GLU A 367 14.32 -20.24 26.63
CA GLU A 367 15.71 -20.00 26.19
C GLU A 367 15.92 -20.51 24.75
N GLU A 368 15.39 -21.70 24.43
CA GLU A 368 15.48 -22.29 23.10
C GLU A 368 14.67 -21.50 22.06
N VAL A 369 13.43 -21.09 22.39
CA VAL A 369 12.61 -20.23 21.52
C VAL A 369 13.27 -18.89 21.25
N ILE A 370 13.98 -18.32 22.23
CA ILE A 370 14.74 -17.08 22.05
C ILE A 370 15.90 -17.30 21.08
N SER A 371 16.63 -18.40 21.22
CA SER A 371 17.76 -18.76 20.35
C SER A 371 17.29 -18.92 18.90
N LEU A 372 16.29 -19.77 18.68
CA LEU A 372 15.72 -20.05 17.36
C LEU A 372 15.05 -18.81 16.75
N GLY A 373 14.38 -17.99 17.57
CA GLY A 373 13.80 -16.73 17.12
C GLY A 373 14.84 -15.71 16.66
N ARG A 374 16.02 -15.66 17.29
CA ARG A 374 17.15 -14.83 16.82
C ARG A 374 17.69 -15.35 15.48
N LEU A 375 17.88 -16.66 15.36
CA LEU A 375 18.33 -17.30 14.12
C LEU A 375 17.37 -16.97 12.97
N TYR A 376 16.06 -17.14 13.19
CA TYR A 376 15.03 -16.78 12.22
C TYR A 376 15.15 -15.31 11.79
N LEU A 377 15.25 -14.38 12.75
CA LEU A 377 15.34 -12.95 12.47
C LEU A 377 16.64 -12.55 11.78
N GLU A 378 17.75 -13.22 12.08
CA GLU A 378 19.03 -13.01 11.42
C GLU A 378 18.93 -13.37 9.93
N LYS A 379 18.40 -14.56 9.62
CA LYS A 379 18.20 -15.01 8.24
C LYS A 379 17.16 -14.18 7.49
N TYR A 380 16.10 -13.76 8.17
CA TYR A 380 15.11 -12.87 7.58
C TYR A 380 15.71 -11.53 7.11
N LYS A 381 16.69 -10.99 7.85
CA LYS A 381 17.37 -9.73 7.47
C LYS A 381 18.26 -9.86 6.24
N THR A 382 18.69 -11.06 5.88
CA THR A 382 19.57 -11.29 4.71
C THR A 382 18.78 -11.48 3.41
N ILE A 383 17.45 -11.50 3.47
CA ILE A 383 16.58 -11.60 2.30
C ILE A 383 16.63 -10.28 1.52
N PRO A 384 16.87 -10.29 0.19
CA PRO A 384 16.88 -9.10 -0.65
C PRO A 384 15.52 -8.43 -0.65
N ARG A 385 15.48 -7.13 -0.32
CA ARG A 385 14.25 -6.30 -0.33
C ARG A 385 13.97 -5.61 -1.67
N GLU A 386 14.78 -5.89 -2.69
CA GLU A 386 14.60 -5.31 -4.03
C GLU A 386 13.70 -6.19 -4.90
N LYS A 387 12.65 -5.57 -5.44
CA LYS A 387 11.84 -5.99 -6.61
C LYS A 387 11.04 -7.29 -6.46
N SER A 388 10.09 -7.33 -5.53
CA SER A 388 8.90 -8.19 -5.67
C SER A 388 7.62 -7.40 -5.40
N THR A 389 6.75 -7.32 -6.40
CA THR A 389 5.56 -6.45 -6.45
C THR A 389 4.29 -7.13 -5.94
N HIS A 390 4.36 -8.12 -5.04
CA HIS A 390 3.16 -8.88 -4.67
C HIS A 390 3.00 -9.13 -3.17
N ILE A 391 1.72 -9.16 -2.78
CA ILE A 391 1.05 -9.54 -1.53
C ILE A 391 1.87 -10.45 -0.58
N VAL A 392 2.69 -11.36 -1.13
CA VAL A 392 3.55 -12.31 -0.41
C VAL A 392 4.53 -11.64 0.55
N GLU A 393 5.19 -10.52 0.18
CA GLU A 393 6.14 -9.85 1.08
C GLU A 393 5.43 -9.13 2.23
N GLY A 394 4.32 -8.45 1.93
CA GLY A 394 3.46 -7.83 2.95
C GLY A 394 2.91 -8.87 3.93
N THR A 395 2.39 -10.00 3.42
CA THR A 395 1.89 -11.09 4.27
C THR A 395 3.01 -11.74 5.09
N MET A 396 4.22 -11.92 4.53
CA MET A 396 5.36 -12.46 5.26
C MET A 396 5.85 -11.50 6.36
N VAL A 397 5.85 -10.19 6.09
CA VAL A 397 6.14 -9.15 7.09
C VAL A 397 5.14 -9.22 8.22
N PHE A 398 3.83 -9.23 7.92
CA PHE A 398 2.76 -9.33 8.92
C PHE A 398 2.81 -10.62 9.72
N ALA A 399 3.03 -11.76 9.06
CA ALA A 399 3.10 -13.06 9.71
C ALA A 399 4.34 -13.17 10.62
N THR A 400 5.49 -12.65 10.18
CA THR A 400 6.72 -12.55 10.99
C THR A 400 6.52 -11.63 12.21
N ALA A 401 5.84 -10.51 12.00
CA ALA A 401 5.45 -9.59 13.04
C ALA A 401 4.54 -10.24 14.10
N ALA A 402 3.44 -10.87 13.66
CA ALA A 402 2.51 -11.57 14.53
C ALA A 402 3.19 -12.71 15.29
N LEU A 403 4.07 -13.47 14.63
CA LEU A 403 4.85 -14.53 15.24
C LEU A 403 5.80 -13.99 16.32
N THR A 404 6.60 -12.97 16.01
CA THR A 404 7.57 -12.41 16.98
C THR A 404 6.89 -11.75 18.18
N TRP A 405 5.71 -11.16 17.98
CA TRP A 405 4.86 -10.71 19.09
C TRP A 405 4.29 -11.86 19.90
N GLY A 406 3.71 -12.86 19.24
CA GLY A 406 3.14 -14.05 19.88
C GLY A 406 4.16 -14.86 20.69
N LEU A 407 5.43 -14.79 20.31
CA LEU A 407 6.56 -15.40 21.02
C LEU A 407 7.16 -14.49 22.11
N GLY A 408 6.69 -13.25 22.29
CA GLY A 408 7.25 -12.31 23.27
C GLY A 408 8.59 -11.68 22.86
N LEU A 409 9.03 -11.89 21.62
CA LEU A 409 10.32 -11.45 21.06
C LEU A 409 10.28 -10.02 20.49
N GLY A 410 9.15 -9.32 20.57
CA GLY A 410 8.92 -8.00 19.98
C GLY A 410 10.10 -7.00 20.04
N PRO A 411 10.77 -6.78 21.19
CA PRO A 411 11.91 -5.85 21.27
C PRO A 411 13.11 -6.23 20.37
N MET A 412 13.32 -7.52 20.09
CA MET A 412 14.40 -7.99 19.18
C MET A 412 14.07 -7.77 17.71
N ALA A 413 12.79 -7.55 17.40
CA ALA A 413 12.26 -7.39 16.05
C ALA A 413 12.15 -5.90 15.65
N GLY A 414 12.98 -5.00 16.19
CA GLY A 414 12.91 -3.55 15.92
C GLY A 414 12.91 -3.14 14.44
N ALA A 415 13.35 -4.01 13.54
CA ALA A 415 13.25 -3.82 12.08
C ALA A 415 11.93 -4.34 11.44
N ALA A 416 11.18 -5.21 12.11
CA ALA A 416 9.84 -5.69 11.71
C ALA A 416 8.71 -4.88 12.38
N ILE A 417 8.96 -4.28 13.56
CA ILE A 417 7.96 -3.47 14.28
C ILE A 417 7.65 -2.15 13.58
N GLY A 418 8.54 -1.63 12.73
CA GLY A 418 8.22 -0.48 11.87
C GLY A 418 6.99 -0.70 10.97
N ALA A 419 6.61 -1.96 10.72
CA ALA A 419 5.41 -2.36 9.98
C ALA A 419 4.20 -2.71 10.88
N LEU A 420 4.37 -2.81 12.21
CA LEU A 420 3.34 -3.25 13.16
C LEU A 420 2.58 -2.12 13.87
N THR A 421 2.97 -0.86 13.71
CA THR A 421 2.23 0.26 14.32
C THR A 421 0.86 0.53 13.68
N PHE A 422 0.45 -0.26 12.67
CA PHE A 422 -0.75 0.02 11.86
C PHE A 422 -1.76 -1.13 11.68
N ALA A 423 -1.77 -2.17 12.54
CA ALA A 423 -2.84 -3.18 12.47
C ALA A 423 -3.39 -3.55 13.86
N ARG A 424 -4.61 -3.08 14.16
CA ARG A 424 -5.53 -3.78 15.07
C ARG A 424 -6.58 -4.51 14.22
N PRO A 425 -6.67 -5.83 14.31
CA PRO A 425 -7.92 -6.52 14.03
C PRO A 425 -8.61 -6.94 15.33
N ASP A 426 -9.94 -6.92 15.33
CA ASP A 426 -10.75 -7.59 16.34
C ASP A 426 -10.38 -9.08 16.39
N ALA A 427 -10.17 -9.60 17.61
CA ALA A 427 -9.89 -11.00 17.89
C ALA A 427 -10.89 -11.96 17.25
N ASN A 428 -12.12 -11.51 16.96
CA ASN A 428 -13.15 -12.31 16.29
C ASN A 428 -12.87 -12.58 14.80
N THR A 429 -12.25 -11.65 14.08
CA THR A 429 -11.93 -11.80 12.65
C THR A 429 -10.77 -12.79 12.45
N ILE A 430 -9.81 -12.77 13.38
CA ILE A 430 -8.68 -13.71 13.41
C ILE A 430 -9.18 -15.13 13.74
N LEU A 431 -10.13 -15.24 14.68
CA LEU A 431 -10.70 -16.53 15.08
C LEU A 431 -11.64 -17.11 14.01
N SER A 432 -12.28 -16.29 13.18
CA SER A 432 -13.15 -16.74 12.09
C SER A 432 -12.36 -17.22 10.87
N ALA A 433 -11.33 -16.48 10.45
CA ALA A 433 -10.43 -16.92 9.38
C ALA A 433 -9.72 -18.25 9.72
N ALA A 434 -9.29 -18.43 10.97
CA ALA A 434 -8.70 -19.69 11.44
C ALA A 434 -9.70 -20.86 11.50
N LYS A 435 -10.98 -20.58 11.78
CA LYS A 435 -12.06 -21.59 11.82
C LYS A 435 -12.55 -21.99 10.42
N GLU A 436 -12.47 -21.07 9.45
CA GLU A 436 -12.86 -21.34 8.07
C GLU A 436 -11.83 -22.20 7.35
N PHE A 437 -10.55 -21.94 7.59
CA PHE A 437 -9.43 -22.72 7.07
C PHE A 437 -9.39 -24.16 7.65
N THR A 438 -9.81 -24.36 8.90
CA THR A 438 -9.89 -25.70 9.51
C THR A 438 -11.14 -26.49 9.10
N ARG A 439 -12.20 -25.83 8.58
CA ARG A 439 -13.39 -26.50 8.02
C ARG A 439 -13.20 -26.99 6.60
N SER A 440 -12.36 -26.34 5.79
CA SER A 440 -12.12 -26.76 4.40
C SER A 440 -11.32 -28.06 4.32
N GLU A 441 -10.48 -28.38 5.31
CA GLU A 441 -9.72 -29.64 5.35
C GLU A 441 -10.50 -30.84 5.90
N THR A 442 -11.64 -30.64 6.57
CA THR A 442 -12.46 -31.74 7.13
C THR A 442 -13.65 -32.15 6.25
N SER A 443 -13.93 -31.44 5.15
CA SER A 443 -15.01 -31.79 4.20
C SER A 443 -14.54 -32.55 2.95
N GLY A 444 -13.25 -32.90 2.88
CA GLY A 444 -12.63 -33.63 1.77
C GLY A 444 -12.04 -34.98 2.16
N ALA A 445 -12.64 -35.69 3.11
CA ALA A 445 -12.30 -37.08 3.48
C ALA A 445 -13.51 -38.01 3.33
#